data_AF-A0A2D7BZB1-F1
#
_entry.id   AF-A0A2D7BZB1-F1
#
_cell.length_a   1.000
_cell.length_b   1.000
_cell.length_c   1.000
_cell.angle_alpha   90.00
_cell.angle_beta   90.00
_cell.angle_gamma   90.00
#
_symmetry.space_group_name_H-M   'P 1'
#
loop_
_entity.id
_entity.type
_entity.pdbx_description
1 polymer ?
#
loop_
_entity_poly.entity_id
_entity_poly.type
_entity_poly.pdbx_seq_one_letter_code
_entity_poly.pdbx_strand_id
1 'polypeptide(L)' 'MIQFLQYVDSFYGQNGLYADKENFATVSQQKEAIKRYMMSLNDATTWGDGDSLDRERVRYILENELNVQLS' A
#
# COMPACT_ATOMS: atom_id res chain seq x y z
N MET A 1 9.65 -5.66 -6.63
CA MET A 1 8.47 -6.21 -5.91
C MET A 1 8.73 -6.43 -4.42
N ILE A 2 9.73 -7.22 -4.01
CA ILE A 2 10.03 -7.44 -2.56
C ILE A 2 10.37 -6.12 -1.85
N GLN A 3 11.23 -5.29 -2.46
CA GLN A 3 11.61 -3.98 -1.92
C GLN A 3 10.43 -3.03 -1.77
N PHE A 4 9.53 -2.96 -2.76
CA PHE A 4 8.35 -2.11 -2.67
C PHE A 4 7.36 -2.59 -1.60
N LEU A 5 7.18 -3.91 -1.43
CA LEU A 5 6.39 -4.44 -0.33
C LEU A 5 7.00 -4.08 1.04
N GLN A 6 8.32 -4.20 1.21
CA GLN A 6 9.00 -3.77 2.45
C GLN A 6 8.86 -2.28 2.69
N TYR A 7 8.92 -1.47 1.63
CA TYR A 7 8.68 -0.04 1.70
C TYR A 7 7.26 0.24 2.17
N VAL A 8 6.23 -0.36 1.56
CA VAL A 8 4.83 -0.24 1.99
C VAL A 8 4.64 -0.72 3.44
N ASP A 9 5.25 -1.83 3.84
CA ASP A 9 5.16 -2.40 5.19
C ASP A 9 5.75 -1.46 6.25
N SER A 10 6.82 -0.73 5.93
CA SER A 10 7.42 0.25 6.84
C SER A 10 6.50 1.44 7.17
N PHE A 11 5.41 1.61 6.42
CA PHE A 11 4.40 2.64 6.67
C PHE A 11 3.08 2.07 7.17
N TYR A 12 2.60 0.97 6.59
CA TYR A 12 1.24 0.47 6.86
C TYR A 12 1.20 -0.89 7.54
N GLY A 13 2.35 -1.58 7.69
CA GLY A 13 2.45 -2.83 8.44
C GLY A 13 2.32 -2.61 9.95
N GLN A 14 2.32 -3.69 10.74
CA GLN A 14 2.07 -3.64 12.19
C GLN A 14 2.99 -2.69 12.98
N ASN A 15 4.21 -2.44 12.48
CA ASN A 15 5.16 -1.50 13.07
C ASN A 15 5.42 -0.27 12.16
N GLY A 16 4.49 -0.02 11.24
CA GLY A 16 4.60 1.03 10.25
C GLY A 16 4.24 2.41 10.81
N LEU A 17 4.73 3.45 10.13
CA LEU A 17 4.54 4.86 10.55
C LEU A 17 3.07 5.28 10.73
N TYR A 18 2.15 4.72 9.95
CA TYR A 18 0.71 5.04 9.94
C TYR A 18 -0.15 3.88 10.44
N ALA A 19 0.44 2.99 11.23
CA ALA A 19 -0.22 1.86 11.85
C ALA A 19 -0.27 2.00 13.37
N ASP A 20 -1.26 1.36 13.98
CA ASP A 20 -1.30 1.13 15.43
C ASP A 20 -1.51 -0.37 15.74
N LYS A 21 -1.64 -0.72 17.02
CA LYS A 21 -1.76 -2.12 17.47
C LYS A 21 -2.98 -2.85 16.89
N GLU A 22 -4.05 -2.13 16.61
CA GLU A 22 -5.33 -2.67 16.14
C GLU A 22 -5.59 -2.32 14.67
N ASN A 23 -4.95 -1.27 14.16
CA ASN A 23 -5.17 -0.71 12.83
C ASN A 23 -3.88 -0.75 12.00
N PHE A 24 -3.72 -1.82 11.22
CA PHE A 24 -2.60 -2.00 10.30
C PHE A 24 -3.00 -2.86 9.10
N ALA A 25 -2.27 -2.72 8.00
CA ALA A 25 -2.38 -3.58 6.84
C ALA A 25 -1.54 -4.85 7.04
N THR A 26 -2.17 -6.02 7.02
CA THR A 26 -1.44 -7.29 6.97
C THR A 26 -0.65 -7.41 5.66
N VAL A 27 0.42 -8.19 5.66
CA VAL A 27 1.21 -8.48 4.44
C VAL A 27 0.33 -9.01 3.30
N SER A 28 -0.75 -9.74 3.60
CA SER A 28 -1.71 -10.21 2.59
C SER A 28 -2.49 -9.06 1.95
N GLN A 29 -3.03 -8.14 2.76
CA GLN A 29 -3.73 -6.94 2.27
C GLN A 29 -2.79 -6.02 1.48
N GLN A 30 -1.55 -5.84 1.95
CA GLN A 30 -0.54 -5.05 1.24
C GLN A 30 -0.24 -5.65 -0.15
N LYS A 31 -0.05 -6.97 -0.25
CA LYS A 31 0.16 -7.66 -1.54
C LYS A 31 -1.03 -7.49 -2.48
N GLU A 32 -2.25 -7.63 -1.96
CA GLU A 32 -3.47 -7.45 -2.75
C GLU A 32 -3.61 -5.99 -3.23
N ALA A 33 -3.39 -5.01 -2.37
CA ALA A 33 -3.42 -3.59 -2.74
C ALA A 33 -2.35 -3.23 -3.79
N ILE A 34 -1.11 -3.73 -3.62
CA ILE A 34 -0.04 -3.57 -4.61
C ILE A 34 -0.46 -4.19 -5.95
N LYS A 35 -1.02 -5.40 -5.94
CA LYS A 35 -1.50 -6.05 -7.17
C LYS A 35 -2.56 -5.22 -7.88
N ARG A 36 -3.57 -4.73 -7.14
CA ARG A 36 -4.64 -3.88 -7.71
C ARG A 36 -4.10 -2.58 -8.29
N TYR A 37 -3.16 -1.94 -7.59
CA TYR A 37 -2.46 -0.77 -8.09
C TYR A 37 -1.70 -1.07 -9.39
N MET A 38 -0.94 -2.16 -9.44
CA MET A 38 -0.22 -2.57 -10.65
C MET A 38 -1.16 -2.86 -11.83
N MET A 39 -2.37 -3.36 -11.55
CA MET A 39 -3.40 -3.62 -12.56
C MET A 39 -4.13 -2.35 -13.01
N SER A 40 -4.09 -1.25 -12.24
CA SER A 40 -4.74 0.01 -12.61
C SER A 40 -3.86 0.93 -13.45
N LEU A 41 -2.58 0.58 -13.65
CA LEU A 41 -1.63 1.37 -14.41
C LEU A 41 -2.09 1.59 -15.86
N ASN A 42 -1.92 2.81 -16.34
CA ASN A 42 -2.24 3.27 -17.69
C ASN A 42 -1.48 4.57 -18.00
N ASP A 43 -1.74 5.19 -19.15
CA ASP A 43 -1.05 6.40 -19.60
C ASP A 43 -1.17 7.60 -18.63
N ALA A 44 -2.25 7.66 -17.82
CA ALA A 44 -2.45 8.70 -16.82
C ALA A 44 -1.98 8.28 -15.41
N THR A 45 -1.89 6.99 -15.12
CA THR A 45 -1.44 6.44 -13.83
C THR A 45 -0.26 5.52 -14.07
N THR A 46 0.94 6.10 -14.04
CA THR A 46 2.18 5.38 -14.31
C THR A 46 2.85 4.88 -13.03
N TRP A 47 3.67 3.85 -13.18
CA TRP A 47 4.55 3.35 -12.13
C TRP A 47 5.75 4.29 -11.95
N GLY A 48 5.94 4.82 -10.75
CA GLY A 48 7.00 5.76 -10.38
C GLY A 48 8.27 5.09 -9.81
N ASP A 49 8.48 3.81 -10.11
CA ASP A 49 9.57 3.00 -9.52
C ASP A 49 9.47 2.79 -8.00
N GLY A 50 8.26 2.81 -7.46
CA GLY A 50 8.00 2.54 -6.05
C GLY A 50 8.24 3.76 -5.16
N ASP A 51 8.01 4.94 -5.71
CA ASP A 51 8.14 6.19 -5.01
C ASP A 51 7.03 6.40 -3.95
N SER A 52 7.04 7.58 -3.33
CA SER A 52 6.01 7.94 -2.36
C SER A 52 4.61 7.99 -2.97
N LEU A 53 4.45 8.40 -4.23
CA LEU A 53 3.15 8.49 -4.88
C LEU A 53 2.55 7.10 -5.09
N ASP A 54 3.37 6.14 -5.51
CA ASP A 54 2.97 4.75 -5.65
C ASP A 54 2.52 4.16 -4.31
N ARG A 55 3.24 4.48 -3.22
CA ARG A 55 2.85 4.08 -1.86
C ARG A 55 1.51 4.70 -1.42
N GLU A 56 1.24 5.95 -1.76
CA GLU A 56 -0.06 6.59 -1.44
C GLU A 56 -1.21 6.01 -2.28
N ARG A 57 -0.96 5.57 -3.52
CA ARG A 57 -1.97 4.83 -4.31
C ARG A 57 -2.29 3.47 -3.69
N VAL A 58 -1.29 2.78 -3.14
CA VAL A 58 -1.50 1.57 -2.35
C VAL A 58 -2.31 1.86 -1.09
N ARG A 59 -2.04 2.97 -0.38
CA ARG A 59 -2.84 3.42 0.77
C ARG A 59 -4.30 3.60 0.41
N TYR A 60 -4.55 4.29 -0.71
CA TYR A 60 -5.90 4.54 -1.18
C TYR A 60 -6.69 3.23 -1.34
N ILE A 61 -6.08 2.20 -1.94
CA ILE A 61 -6.70 0.88 -2.10
C ILE A 61 -6.90 0.18 -0.74
N LEU A 62 -5.92 0.25 0.15
CA LEU A 62 -6.03 -0.30 1.50
C LEU A 62 -7.25 0.29 2.25
N GLU A 63 -7.41 1.60 2.24
CA GLU A 63 -8.48 2.29 2.96
C GLU A 63 -9.84 2.17 2.26
N ASN A 64 -9.90 2.40 0.95
CA ASN A 64 -11.16 2.59 0.23
C ASN A 64 -11.70 1.31 -0.43
N GLU A 65 -10.86 0.30 -0.64
CA GLU A 65 -11.29 -0.97 -1.27
C GLU A 65 -11.17 -2.17 -0.34
N LEU A 66 -10.18 -2.17 0.56
CA LEU A 66 -9.92 -3.26 1.50
C LEU A 66 -10.36 -2.93 2.94
N ASN A 67 -10.92 -1.75 3.17
CA ASN A 67 -11.44 -1.27 4.47
C ASN A 67 -10.43 -1.36 5.61
N VAL A 68 -9.14 -1.16 5.32
CA VAL A 68 -8.10 -1.03 6.34
C VAL A 68 -8.18 0.37 6.93
N GLN A 69 -8.26 0.47 8.25
CA GLN A 69 -8.15 1.75 8.93
C GLN A 69 -6.67 2.00 9.18
N LEU A 70 -6.12 3.09 8.64
CA LEU A 70 -4.76 3.56 8.86
C LEU A 70 -4.84 4.97 9.49
N SER A 71 -3.78 5.38 10.18
CA SER A 71 -3.72 6.66 10.92
C SER A 71 -3.19 7.84 10.11
#